data_AF-A0A857DKI5-F1
#
_entry.id   AF-A0A857DKI5-F1
#
_cell.length_a   1.000
_cell.length_b   1.000
_cell.length_c   1.000
_cell.angle_alpha   90.00
_cell.angle_beta   90.00
_cell.angle_gamma   90.00
#
_symmetry.space_group_name_H-M   'P 1'
#
loop_
_entity.id
_entity.type
_entity.pdbx_description
1 polymer ?
#
loop_
_entity_poly.entity_id
_entity_poly.type
_entity_poly.pdbx_seq_one_letter_code
_entity_poly.pdbx_strand_id
1 'polypeptide(L)'
;MARTEFIRVRVTPEEKKIIMRKALSSYRQLSDYMRDCALEKEIVAVPGLEEAAKELRRIGNNLNQLTVLAHQNKAQFYNLEEVKKEVGQIWQFVNSSLPKRR
;
A
#
# COMPACT_ATOMS: atom_id res chain seq x y z
N MET A 1 -1.10 14.24 -16.38
CA MET A 1 -0.31 15.36 -16.92
C MET A 1 1.07 15.34 -16.28
N ALA A 2 2.12 15.68 -17.05
CA ALA A 2 3.47 15.79 -16.53
C ALA A 2 3.60 17.03 -15.63
N ARG A 3 4.43 16.96 -14.60
CA ARG A 3 4.69 18.06 -13.65
C ARG A 3 5.90 18.86 -14.15
N THR A 4 5.73 20.12 -14.55
CA THR A 4 6.77 20.95 -15.19
C THR A 4 7.30 22.08 -14.29
N GLU A 5 6.51 22.56 -13.34
CA GLU A 5 6.81 23.74 -12.53
C GLU A 5 7.39 23.41 -11.13
N PHE A 6 8.19 24.33 -10.59
CA PHE A 6 8.85 24.19 -9.29
C PHE A 6 8.42 25.26 -8.28
N ILE A 7 8.19 24.84 -7.03
CA ILE A 7 8.01 25.72 -5.87
C ILE A 7 9.27 25.61 -5.00
N ARG A 8 9.96 26.74 -4.77
CA ARG A 8 11.19 26.79 -3.95
C ARG A 8 10.90 27.54 -2.66
N VAL A 9 11.16 26.91 -1.52
CA VAL A 9 11.00 27.50 -0.18
C VAL A 9 12.31 27.33 0.57
N ARG A 10 12.81 28.41 1.16
CA ARG A 10 13.97 28.34 2.08
C ARG A 10 13.46 27.90 3.45
N VAL A 11 14.18 26.95 4.05
CA VAL A 11 13.89 26.43 5.39
C VAL A 11 15.18 26.34 6.18
N THR A 12 15.06 26.50 7.48
CA THR A 12 16.12 26.21 8.45
C THR A 12 16.41 24.70 8.51
N PRO A 13 17.58 24.29 9.02
CA PRO A 13 17.89 22.87 9.25
C PRO A 13 16.86 22.16 10.14
N GLU A 14 16.35 22.86 11.16
CA GLU A 14 15.35 22.36 12.12
C GLU A 14 14.01 22.10 11.42
N GLU A 15 13.52 23.07 10.64
CA GLU A 15 12.30 22.92 9.84
C GLU A 15 12.42 21.77 8.86
N LYS A 16 13.56 21.66 8.17
CA LYS A 16 13.83 20.55 7.24
C LYS A 16 13.72 19.19 7.93
N LYS A 17 14.26 19.04 9.15
CA LYS A 17 14.16 17.78 9.94
C LYS A 17 12.73 17.46 10.33
N ILE A 18 11.95 18.46 10.73
CA ILE A 18 10.53 18.28 11.10
C ILE A 18 9.72 17.83 9.87
N ILE A 19 9.91 18.53 8.76
CA ILE A 19 9.27 18.25 7.47
C ILE A 19 9.57 16.81 7.00
N MET A 20 10.83 16.39 7.02
CA MET A 20 11.22 15.05 6.58
C MET A 20 10.60 13.96 7.45
N ARG A 21 10.56 14.16 8.78
CA ARG A 21 9.91 13.21 9.70
C ARG A 21 8.42 13.08 9.42
N LYS A 22 7.71 14.19 9.19
CA LYS A 22 6.29 14.15 8.83
C LYS A 22 6.06 13.43 7.50
N ALA A 23 6.89 13.68 6.49
CA ALA A 23 6.80 13.00 5.20
C ALA A 23 7.01 11.48 5.31
N LEU A 24 8.04 11.04 6.03
CA LEU A 24 8.37 9.61 6.20
C LEU A 24 7.26 8.80 6.86
N SER A 25 6.43 9.43 7.69
CA SER A 25 5.33 8.75 8.40
C SER A 25 4.14 8.39 7.51
N SER A 26 3.99 9.05 6.35
CA SER A 26 2.76 8.99 5.55
C SER A 26 3.01 8.86 4.04
N TYR A 27 4.22 9.14 3.55
CA TYR A 27 4.54 9.20 2.12
C TYR A 27 5.89 8.57 1.79
N ARG A 28 5.99 8.11 0.54
CA ARG A 28 7.23 7.57 -0.06
C ARG A 28 8.17 8.66 -0.58
N GLN A 29 7.66 9.86 -0.89
CA GLN A 29 8.43 11.00 -1.40
C GLN A 29 8.03 12.32 -0.74
N LEU A 30 9.04 13.14 -0.39
CA LEU A 30 8.83 14.46 0.23
C LEU A 30 8.05 15.43 -0.65
N SER A 31 8.22 15.36 -1.98
CA SER A 31 7.53 16.26 -2.91
C SER A 31 6.03 15.97 -3.02
N ASP A 32 5.62 14.72 -2.85
CA ASP A 32 4.20 14.34 -2.80
C ASP A 32 3.57 14.82 -1.50
N TYR A 33 4.22 14.56 -0.36
CA TYR A 33 3.79 15.10 0.95
C TYR A 33 3.60 16.62 0.92
N MET A 34 4.56 17.36 0.38
CA MET A 34 4.48 18.83 0.34
C MET A 34 3.35 19.35 -0.54
N ARG A 35 3.11 18.71 -1.69
CA ARG A 35 1.97 19.08 -2.54
C ARG A 35 0.66 18.80 -1.85
N ASP A 36 0.52 17.63 -1.25
CA ASP A 36 -0.74 17.23 -0.63
C ASP A 36 -1.02 18.07 0.61
N CYS A 37 0.00 18.46 1.39
CA CYS A 37 -0.13 19.50 2.42
C CYS A 37 -0.55 20.86 1.84
N ALA A 38 0.13 21.34 0.79
CA ALA A 38 -0.14 22.66 0.21
C ALA A 38 -1.50 22.75 -0.51
N LEU A 39 -2.06 21.61 -0.92
CA LEU A 39 -3.38 21.48 -1.53
C LEU A 39 -4.45 21.02 -0.54
N GLU A 40 -4.14 21.05 0.77
CA GLU A 40 -5.06 20.69 1.86
C GLU A 40 -5.73 19.32 1.68
N LYS A 41 -5.02 18.37 1.08
CA LYS A 41 -5.52 17.01 0.95
C LYS A 41 -5.45 16.30 2.29
N GLU A 42 -6.42 15.43 2.54
CA GLU A 42 -6.44 14.58 3.72
C GLU A 42 -5.24 13.61 3.68
N ILE A 43 -4.35 13.73 4.66
CA ILE A 43 -3.18 12.87 4.82
C ILE A 43 -3.50 11.82 5.88
N VAL A 44 -3.84 10.61 5.43
CA VAL A 44 -4.11 9.48 6.32
C VAL A 44 -2.88 8.58 6.39
N ALA A 45 -2.14 8.65 7.49
CA ALA A 45 -1.18 7.61 7.83
C ALA A 45 -1.95 6.39 8.36
N VAL A 46 -1.78 5.23 7.73
CA VAL A 46 -2.33 3.96 8.26
C VAL A 46 -1.16 3.13 8.77
N PRO A 47 -0.84 3.20 10.08
CA PRO A 47 0.22 2.38 10.66
C PRO A 47 -0.08 0.90 10.45
N GLY A 48 0.94 0.09 10.11
CA GLY A 48 0.76 -1.35 9.93
C GLY A 48 0.31 -1.80 8.53
N LEU A 49 0.01 -0.86 7.61
CA LEU A 49 -0.40 -1.22 6.24
C LEU A 49 0.74 -1.88 5.45
N GLU A 50 1.99 -1.48 5.69
CA GLU A 50 3.15 -2.05 5.01
C GLU A 50 3.40 -3.50 5.47
N GLU A 51 3.24 -3.76 6.76
CA GLU A 51 3.29 -5.10 7.36
C GLU A 51 2.16 -5.98 6.84
N ALA A 52 0.93 -5.47 6.79
CA ALA A 52 -0.21 -6.18 6.22
C ALA A 52 0.02 -6.49 4.73
N ALA A 53 0.54 -5.54 3.95
CA ALA A 53 0.88 -5.76 2.54
C ALA A 53 1.99 -6.81 2.36
N LYS A 54 2.97 -6.85 3.28
CA LYS A 54 4.04 -7.85 3.28
C LYS A 54 3.47 -9.25 3.52
N GLU A 55 2.60 -9.41 4.51
CA GLU A 55 1.96 -10.70 4.79
C GLU A 55 1.02 -11.15 3.66
N LEU A 56 0.24 -10.23 3.08
CA LEU A 56 -0.56 -10.53 1.88
C LEU A 56 0.31 -11.02 0.71
N ARG A 57 1.50 -10.43 0.51
CA ARG A 57 2.43 -10.87 -0.53
C ARG A 57 2.97 -12.28 -0.25
N ARG A 58 3.21 -12.64 1.02
CA ARG A 58 3.62 -14.01 1.40
C ARG A 58 2.50 -15.01 1.15
N ILE A 59 1.27 -14.67 1.52
CA ILE A 59 0.07 -15.49 1.23
C ILE A 59 -0.08 -15.71 -0.28
N GLY A 60 0.01 -14.64 -1.08
CA GLY A 60 -0.07 -14.72 -2.54
C GLY A 60 1.04 -15.58 -3.16
N ASN A 61 2.26 -15.49 -2.64
CA ASN A 61 3.38 -16.34 -3.08
C ASN A 61 3.13 -17.83 -2.77
N ASN A 62 2.63 -18.15 -1.58
CA ASN A 62 2.27 -19.53 -1.23
C ASN A 62 1.15 -20.05 -2.14
N LEU A 63 0.11 -19.24 -2.39
CA LEU A 63 -0.97 -19.61 -3.31
C LEU A 63 -0.45 -19.86 -4.73
N ASN A 64 0.47 -19.03 -5.22
CA ASN A 64 1.11 -19.24 -6.52
C ASN A 64 1.90 -20.56 -6.57
N GLN A 65 2.65 -20.89 -5.51
CA GLN A 65 3.37 -22.16 -5.42
C GLN A 65 2.42 -23.36 -5.44
N LEU A 66 1.32 -23.31 -4.68
CA LEU A 66 0.30 -24.36 -4.69
C LEU A 66 -0.34 -24.52 -6.08
N THR A 67 -0.58 -23.41 -6.78
CA THR A 67 -1.09 -23.42 -8.16
C THR A 67 -0.11 -24.10 -9.12
N VAL A 68 1.19 -23.82 -9.00
CA VAL A 68 2.24 -24.47 -9.79
C VAL A 68 2.29 -25.97 -9.49
N LEU A 69 2.22 -26.37 -8.21
CA LEU A 69 2.22 -27.78 -7.81
C LEU A 69 0.97 -28.52 -8.31
N ALA A 70 -0.21 -27.89 -8.25
CA ALA A 70 -1.44 -28.41 -8.84
C ALA A 70 -1.29 -28.64 -10.34
N HIS A 71 -0.78 -27.63 -11.06
CA HIS A 71 -0.58 -27.70 -12.51
C HIS A 71 0.42 -28.81 -12.91
N GLN A 72 1.43 -29.05 -12.08
CA GLN A 72 2.39 -30.14 -12.28
C GLN A 72 1.85 -31.52 -11.86
N ASN A 73 0.59 -31.64 -11.44
CA ASN A 73 -0.01 -32.84 -10.83
C ASN A 73 0.78 -33.38 -9.61
N LYS A 74 1.56 -32.54 -8.95
CA LYS A 74 2.35 -32.89 -7.75
C LYS A 74 1.56 -32.71 -6.45
N ALA A 75 0.40 -32.08 -6.52
CA ALA A 75 -0.52 -31.92 -5.40
C ALA A 75 -1.97 -32.04 -5.89
N GLN A 76 -2.77 -32.88 -5.23
CA GLN A 76 -4.22 -32.92 -5.40
C GLN A 76 -4.86 -32.16 -4.24
N PHE A 77 -5.65 -31.16 -4.59
CA PHE A 77 -6.38 -30.35 -3.62
C PHE A 77 -7.84 -30.77 -3.64
N TYR A 78 -8.34 -31.30 -2.53
CA TYR A 78 -9.76 -31.61 -2.39
C TYR A 78 -10.45 -30.44 -1.69
N ASN A 79 -11.35 -29.78 -2.43
CA ASN A 79 -12.22 -28.69 -1.97
C ASN A 79 -11.48 -27.41 -1.50
N LEU A 80 -11.43 -26.40 -2.37
CA LEU A 80 -10.83 -25.08 -2.11
C LEU A 80 -11.87 -23.99 -1.81
N GLU A 81 -13.14 -24.34 -1.64
CA GLU A 81 -14.21 -23.33 -1.60
C GLU A 81 -14.13 -22.45 -0.35
N GLU A 82 -13.68 -23.00 0.78
CA GLU A 82 -13.45 -22.25 2.01
C GLU A 82 -12.28 -21.26 1.87
N VAL A 83 -11.16 -21.69 1.27
CA VAL A 83 -10.00 -20.82 0.98
C VAL A 83 -10.41 -19.67 0.05
N LYS A 84 -11.17 -19.97 -1.00
CA LYS A 84 -11.69 -18.97 -1.94
C LYS A 84 -12.59 -17.96 -1.25
N LYS A 85 -13.44 -18.40 -0.33
CA LYS A 85 -14.33 -17.54 0.46
C LYS A 85 -13.53 -16.58 1.34
N GLU A 86 -12.57 -17.07 2.10
CA GLU A 86 -11.72 -16.26 2.99
C GLU A 86 -10.90 -15.23 2.20
N VAL A 87 -10.27 -15.64 1.08
CA VAL A 87 -9.54 -14.73 0.19
C VAL A 87 -10.47 -13.65 -0.38
N GLY A 88 -11.70 -14.03 -0.76
CA GLY A 88 -12.72 -13.10 -1.22
C GLY A 88 -13.11 -12.06 -0.16
N GLN A 89 -13.25 -12.47 1.10
CA GLN A 89 -13.56 -11.57 2.21
C GLN A 89 -12.42 -10.57 2.46
N ILE A 90 -11.16 -11.03 2.44
CA ILE A 90 -9.99 -10.15 2.55
C ILE A 90 -9.99 -9.13 1.42
N TRP A 91 -10.27 -9.55 0.18
CA TRP A 91 -10.33 -8.64 -0.96
C TRP A 91 -11.43 -7.58 -0.82
N GLN A 92 -12.62 -7.96 -0.38
CA GLN A 92 -13.72 -7.02 -0.12
C GLN A 92 -13.36 -6.02 0.98
N PHE A 93 -12.79 -6.51 2.09
CA PHE A 93 -12.36 -5.68 3.20
C PHE A 93 -11.32 -4.65 2.76
N VAL A 94 -10.27 -5.09 2.06
CA VAL A 94 -9.23 -4.19 1.53
C VAL A 94 -9.84 -3.15 0.61
N ASN A 95 -10.68 -3.54 -0.36
CA ASN A 95 -11.29 -2.58 -1.28
C ASN A 95 -12.24 -1.59 -0.61
N SER A 96 -12.95 -2.01 0.43
CA SER A 96 -13.82 -1.12 1.21
C SER A 96 -13.02 -0.10 2.04
N SER A 97 -11.79 -0.46 2.42
CA SER A 97 -10.89 0.35 3.24
C SER A 97 -10.03 1.32 2.42
N LEU A 98 -9.92 1.11 1.11
CA LEU A 98 -9.20 2.02 0.23
C LEU A 98 -10.04 3.29 0.01
N PRO A 99 -9.46 4.49 0.16
CA PRO A 99 -10.19 5.72 -0.09
C PRO A 99 -10.68 5.74 -1.55
N LYS A 100 -11.98 5.96 -1.73
CA LYS A 100 -12.58 6.09 -3.07
C LYS A 100 -11.85 7.21 -3.80
N ARG A 101 -11.13 6.87 -4.86
CA ARG A 101 -10.56 7.88 -5.77
C ARG A 101 -11.72 8.72 -6.32
N ARG A 102 -11.85 9.95 -5.84
CA ARG A 102 -12.64 11.00 -6.49
C ARG A 102 -11.93 11.45 -7.76
#